data_AF-C9L7T8-F1
#
_entry.id   AF-C9L7T8-F1
#
_cell.length_a   1.000
_cell.length_b   1.000
_cell.length_c   1.000
_cell.angle_alpha   90.00
_cell.angle_beta   90.00
_cell.angle_gamma   90.00
#
_symmetry.space_group_name_H-M   'P 1'
#
loop_
_entity.id
_entity.type
_entity.pdbx_description
1 polymer ?
#
loop_
_entity_poly.entity_id
_entity_poly.type
_entity_poly.pdbx_seq_one_letter_code
_entity_poly.pdbx_strand_id
1 'polypeptide(L)'
;MEENMCQNNFNPLEEFAKRGTGFVNGEKRILKFFQENKNKKDRVDFLKNEFGVGGFSFSSTEANLLTRGDTNAKGITLRYNNDTDFGIEKKYTWKELVDCIDAMIEKEEYVNEKI
;
A
#
# COMPACT_ATOMS: atom_id res chain seq x y z
N MET A 1 20.35 3.93 28.52
CA MET A 1 19.84 4.74 27.41
C MET A 1 19.22 3.77 26.43
N GLU A 2 17.97 3.39 26.70
CA GLU A 2 17.16 2.59 25.78
C GLU A 2 16.49 3.57 24.82
N GLU A 3 17.16 3.87 23.71
CA GLU A 3 16.48 4.46 22.57
C GLU A 3 15.55 3.38 22.00
N ASN A 4 14.27 3.48 22.35
CA ASN A 4 13.17 2.77 21.71
C ASN A 4 13.17 3.08 20.19
N MET A 5 14.00 2.38 19.42
CA MET A 5 14.03 2.46 17.95
C MET A 5 13.10 1.44 17.26
N CYS A 6 12.17 0.82 17.99
CA CYS A 6 11.18 -0.12 17.44
C CYS A 6 9.77 0.48 17.41
N GLN A 7 9.63 1.74 17.00
CA GLN A 7 8.32 2.30 16.64
C GLN A 7 8.34 2.98 15.26
N ASN A 8 9.00 2.36 14.29
CA ASN A 8 8.48 2.44 12.93
C ASN A 8 7.41 1.37 12.84
N ASN A 9 6.15 1.76 13.00
CA ASN A 9 5.00 0.89 12.82
C ASN A 9 4.86 0.60 11.31
N PHE A 10 5.82 -0.14 10.76
CA PHE A 10 5.92 -0.43 9.34
C PHE A 10 4.63 -1.08 8.86
N ASN A 11 3.90 -0.38 7.99
CA ASN A 11 2.67 -0.87 7.40
C ASN A 11 2.91 -1.21 5.93
N PRO A 12 3.00 -2.50 5.56
CA PRO A 12 3.27 -2.90 4.19
C PRO A 12 2.17 -2.45 3.21
N LEU A 13 0.92 -2.26 3.67
CA LEU A 13 -0.15 -1.73 2.82
C LEU A 13 0.06 -0.25 2.49
N GLU A 14 0.55 0.55 3.45
CA GLU A 14 0.83 1.96 3.23
C GLU A 14 2.00 2.14 2.26
N GLU A 15 3.07 1.35 2.43
CA GLU A 15 4.20 1.36 1.50
C GLU A 15 3.76 0.92 0.10
N PHE A 16 2.97 -0.14 0.01
CA PHE A 16 2.40 -0.60 -1.25
C PHE A 16 1.55 0.48 -1.93
N ALA A 17 0.70 1.17 -1.17
CA ALA A 17 -0.15 2.24 -1.68
C ALA A 17 0.67 3.45 -2.17
N LYS A 18 1.74 3.81 -1.46
CA LYS A 18 2.68 4.90 -1.83
C LYS A 18 3.57 4.56 -3.03
N ARG A 19 3.90 3.28 -3.23
CA ARG A 19 4.69 2.82 -4.38
C ARG A 19 3.98 3.09 -5.72
N GLY A 20 2.65 3.21 -5.68
CA GLY A 20 1.83 3.65 -6.80
C GLY A 20 1.30 2.52 -7.68
N THR A 21 0.45 2.89 -8.63
CA THR A 21 -0.37 1.96 -9.44
C THR A 21 0.27 1.57 -10.77
N GLY A 22 1.46 2.10 -11.10
CA GLY A 22 2.08 1.97 -12.42
C GLY A 22 1.52 2.92 -13.49
N PHE A 23 0.49 3.70 -13.16
CA PHE A 23 -0.02 4.78 -14.01
C PHE A 23 0.59 6.14 -13.64
N VAL A 24 0.76 7.01 -14.65
CA VAL A 24 1.16 8.41 -14.43
C VAL A 24 0.12 9.09 -13.52
N ASN A 25 0.59 9.68 -12.41
CA ASN A 25 -0.25 10.31 -11.39
C ASN A 25 -1.32 9.39 -10.78
N GLY A 26 -1.04 8.08 -10.68
CA GLY A 26 -1.97 7.09 -10.15
C GLY A 26 -2.51 7.43 -8.75
N GLU A 27 -1.65 7.92 -7.86
CA GLU A 27 -2.00 8.41 -6.52
C GLU A 27 -3.04 9.55 -6.56
N LYS A 28 -2.89 10.52 -7.46
CA LYS A 28 -3.83 11.65 -7.61
C LYS A 28 -5.17 11.18 -8.17
N ARG A 29 -5.15 10.16 -9.07
CA ARG A 29 -6.38 9.54 -9.60
C ARG A 29 -7.15 8.80 -8.52
N ILE A 30 -6.46 8.04 -7.67
CA ILE A 30 -7.05 7.38 -6.49
C ILE A 30 -7.63 8.42 -5.53
N LEU A 31 -6.84 9.43 -5.16
CA LEU A 31 -7.28 10.48 -4.24
C LEU A 31 -8.57 11.15 -4.75
N LYS A 32 -8.58 11.60 -6.01
CA LYS A 32 -9.75 12.23 -6.62
C LYS A 32 -10.97 11.31 -6.59
N PHE A 33 -10.80 10.04 -6.97
CA PHE A 33 -11.90 9.08 -6.96
C PHE A 33 -12.44 8.82 -5.55
N PHE A 34 -11.58 8.73 -4.54
CA PHE A 34 -11.97 8.50 -3.15
C PHE A 34 -12.66 9.73 -2.52
N GLN A 35 -12.30 10.93 -2.96
CA GLN A 35 -12.99 12.16 -2.55
C GLN A 35 -14.41 12.22 -3.14
N GLU A 36 -14.56 11.92 -4.43
CA GLU A 36 -15.82 11.98 -5.17
C GLU A 36 -16.77 10.80 -4.86
N ASN A 37 -16.23 9.61 -4.62
CA ASN A 37 -17.01 8.40 -4.37
C ASN A 37 -16.79 7.88 -2.94
N LYS A 38 -17.87 7.72 -2.17
CA LYS A 38 -17.86 7.16 -0.80
C LYS A 38 -18.25 5.68 -0.73
N ASN A 39 -18.68 5.08 -1.83
CA ASN A 39 -19.07 3.68 -1.88
C ASN A 39 -17.82 2.77 -1.89
N LYS A 40 -17.68 1.94 -0.85
CA LYS A 40 -16.55 1.01 -0.72
C LYS A 40 -16.48 -0.02 -1.85
N LYS A 41 -17.61 -0.46 -2.41
CA LYS A 41 -17.61 -1.45 -3.50
C LYS A 41 -16.98 -0.85 -4.76
N ASP A 42 -17.39 0.35 -5.11
CA ASP A 42 -16.87 1.05 -6.30
C ASP A 42 -15.39 1.38 -6.14
N ARG A 43 -14.95 1.75 -4.93
CA ARG A 43 -13.53 1.95 -4.60
C ARG A 43 -12.71 0.67 -4.77
N VAL A 44 -13.22 -0.46 -4.31
CA VAL A 44 -12.55 -1.77 -4.51
C VAL A 44 -12.40 -2.07 -6.00
N ASP A 45 -13.46 -1.89 -6.78
CA ASP A 45 -13.42 -2.19 -8.21
C ASP A 45 -12.54 -1.20 -8.98
N PHE A 46 -12.49 0.06 -8.55
CA PHE A 46 -11.54 1.05 -9.05
C PHE A 46 -10.08 0.67 -8.74
N LEU A 47 -9.76 0.33 -7.49
CA LEU A 47 -8.41 -0.08 -7.10
C LEU A 47 -7.94 -1.32 -7.86
N LYS A 48 -8.82 -2.31 -8.08
CA LYS A 48 -8.50 -3.48 -8.91
C LYS A 48 -8.13 -3.10 -10.34
N ASN A 49 -8.79 -2.10 -10.91
CA ASN A 49 -8.48 -1.63 -12.26
C ASN A 49 -7.19 -0.81 -12.31
N GLU A 50 -6.95 0.03 -11.30
CA GLU A 50 -5.72 0.84 -11.22
C GLU A 50 -4.48 0.00 -10.95
N PHE A 51 -4.52 -0.90 -9.97
CA PHE A 51 -3.38 -1.77 -9.67
C PHE A 51 -3.29 -2.98 -10.61
N GLY A 52 -4.38 -3.31 -11.29
CA GLY A 52 -4.45 -4.39 -12.27
C GLY A 52 -4.07 -5.76 -11.71
N VAL A 53 -3.68 -6.64 -12.63
CA VAL A 53 -3.01 -7.90 -12.32
C VAL A 53 -1.54 -7.74 -12.67
N GLY A 54 -0.68 -7.86 -11.66
CA GLY A 54 0.74 -7.67 -11.86
C GLY A 54 1.50 -7.81 -10.55
N GLY A 55 2.75 -7.39 -10.56
CA GLY A 55 3.53 -7.36 -9.36
C GLY A 55 4.91 -6.81 -9.59
N PHE A 56 5.62 -6.63 -8.48
CA PHE A 56 7.03 -6.31 -8.48
C PHE A 56 7.73 -7.20 -7.47
N SER A 57 9.00 -7.48 -7.72
CA SER A 57 9.87 -8.17 -6.79
C SER A 57 11.28 -7.60 -6.91
N PHE A 58 11.94 -7.39 -5.80
CA PHE A 58 13.38 -7.16 -5.76
C PHE A 58 13.96 -7.79 -4.50
N SER A 59 15.26 -8.08 -4.54
CA SER A 59 15.96 -8.66 -3.40
C SER A 59 16.57 -7.56 -2.55
N SER A 60 16.19 -7.50 -1.27
CA SER A 60 16.81 -6.64 -0.27
C SER A 60 16.78 -7.32 1.10
N THR A 61 17.80 -7.06 1.90
CA THR A 61 17.91 -7.46 3.30
C THR A 61 17.71 -6.29 4.25
N GLU A 62 17.26 -5.15 3.74
CA GLU A 62 16.90 -3.99 4.56
C GLU A 62 15.63 -4.32 5.38
N ALA A 63 15.63 -3.91 6.65
CA ALA A 63 14.51 -4.07 7.55
C ALA A 63 13.41 -3.06 7.23
N ASN A 64 12.15 -3.41 7.56
CA ASN A 64 10.97 -2.55 7.35
C ASN A 64 10.82 -2.10 5.88
N LEU A 65 10.96 -3.06 4.96
CA LEU A 65 10.93 -2.82 3.52
C LEU A 65 10.08 -3.86 2.79
N LEU A 66 9.18 -3.39 1.93
CA LEU A 66 8.40 -4.23 1.03
C LEU A 66 9.26 -4.71 -0.15
N THR A 67 9.54 -6.01 -0.19
CA THR A 67 10.41 -6.64 -1.19
C THR A 67 9.64 -7.21 -2.39
N ARG A 68 8.36 -7.55 -2.20
CA ARG A 68 7.48 -8.02 -3.26
C ARG A 68 6.04 -7.56 -3.04
N GLY A 69 5.35 -7.22 -4.11
CA GLY A 69 3.90 -7.05 -4.10
C GLY A 69 3.30 -7.68 -5.35
N ASP A 70 2.34 -8.59 -5.17
CA ASP A 70 1.56 -9.20 -6.26
C ASP A 70 0.10 -8.82 -6.10
N THR A 71 -0.54 -8.40 -7.19
CA THR A 71 -1.96 -8.06 -7.25
C THR A 71 -2.68 -8.99 -8.22
N ASN A 72 -3.86 -9.45 -7.82
CA ASN A 72 -4.75 -10.21 -8.68
C ASN A 72 -6.22 -9.90 -8.36
N ALA A 73 -7.15 -10.47 -9.14
CA ALA A 73 -8.59 -10.26 -8.94
C ALA A 73 -9.10 -10.64 -7.53
N LYS A 74 -8.42 -11.55 -6.82
CA LYS A 74 -8.79 -12.02 -5.48
C LYS A 74 -8.24 -11.15 -4.36
N GLY A 75 -7.09 -10.51 -4.54
CA GLY A 75 -6.46 -9.70 -3.51
C GLY A 75 -5.02 -9.33 -3.81
N ILE A 76 -4.30 -8.99 -2.74
CA ILE A 76 -2.94 -8.47 -2.76
C ILE A 76 -2.09 -9.39 -1.89
N THR A 77 -0.93 -9.81 -2.38
CA THR A 77 0.05 -10.57 -1.60
C THR A 77 1.31 -9.74 -1.49
N LEU A 78 1.70 -9.41 -0.27
CA LEU A 78 2.85 -8.57 0.01
C LEU A 78 3.91 -9.40 0.73
N ARG A 79 5.16 -9.26 0.29
CA ARG A 79 6.33 -9.80 0.98
C ARG A 79 7.20 -8.66 1.47
N TYR A 80 7.52 -8.65 2.75
CA TYR A 80 8.31 -7.60 3.38
C TYR A 80 9.28 -8.18 4.40
N ASN A 81 10.25 -7.38 4.79
CA ASN A 81 11.12 -7.64 5.92
C ASN A 81 10.70 -6.73 7.08
N ASN A 82 10.83 -7.19 8.31
CA ASN A 82 10.78 -6.33 9.51
C ASN A 82 12.13 -6.43 10.24
N ASP A 83 12.22 -5.85 11.44
CA ASP A 83 13.47 -5.85 12.21
C ASP A 83 13.94 -7.24 12.68
N THR A 84 13.05 -8.24 12.73
CA THR A 84 13.33 -9.56 13.31
C THR A 84 13.33 -10.71 12.29
N ASP A 85 12.59 -10.55 11.20
CA ASP A 85 12.25 -11.59 10.23
C ASP A 85 12.33 -11.06 8.80
N PHE A 86 12.90 -11.90 7.93
CA PHE A 86 13.04 -11.60 6.51
C PHE A 86 12.03 -12.39 5.68
N GLY A 87 11.45 -11.73 4.68
CA GLY A 87 10.60 -12.37 3.69
C GLY A 87 9.25 -12.84 4.21
N ILE A 88 8.69 -12.15 5.21
CA ILE A 88 7.32 -12.36 5.70
C ILE A 88 6.36 -12.15 4.52
N GLU A 89 5.54 -13.15 4.23
CA GLU A 89 4.48 -13.05 3.22
C GLU A 89 3.12 -12.95 3.89
N LYS A 90 2.34 -11.92 3.49
CA LYS A 90 0.99 -11.71 4.00
C LYS A 90 0.03 -11.37 2.88
N LYS A 91 -1.16 -11.95 2.95
CA LYS A 91 -2.27 -11.71 2.03
C LYS A 91 -3.21 -10.67 2.61
N TYR A 92 -3.64 -9.77 1.74
CA TYR A 92 -4.56 -8.69 2.03
C TYR A 92 -5.69 -8.70 1.01
N THR A 93 -6.85 -8.25 1.46
CA THR A 93 -8.01 -8.01 0.63
C THR A 93 -7.97 -6.62 0.04
N TRP A 94 -8.63 -6.43 -1.10
CA TRP A 94 -8.82 -5.10 -1.67
C TRP A 94 -9.56 -4.13 -0.73
N LYS A 95 -10.42 -4.67 0.14
CA LYS A 95 -11.12 -3.87 1.15
C LYS A 95 -10.16 -3.30 2.20
N GLU A 96 -9.20 -4.10 2.66
CA GLU A 96 -8.15 -3.61 3.57
C GLU A 96 -7.30 -2.52 2.93
N LEU A 97 -6.99 -2.62 1.63
CA LEU A 97 -6.30 -1.54 0.92
C LEU A 97 -7.16 -0.27 0.83
N VAL A 98 -8.47 -0.39 0.57
CA VAL A 98 -9.39 0.76 0.59
C VAL A 98 -9.40 1.41 1.96
N ASP A 99 -9.60 0.64 3.03
CA ASP A 99 -9.65 1.16 4.39
C ASP A 99 -8.31 1.80 4.80
N CYS A 100 -7.18 1.25 4.35
CA CYS A 100 -5.85 1.81 4.54
C CYS A 100 -5.70 3.17 3.83
N ILE A 101 -6.05 3.24 2.54
CA ILE A 101 -5.96 4.48 1.76
C ILE A 101 -6.90 5.54 2.33
N ASP A 102 -8.12 5.16 2.74
CA ASP A 102 -9.05 6.07 3.42
C ASP A 102 -8.40 6.69 4.67
N ALA A 103 -7.81 5.86 5.54
CA ALA A 103 -7.12 6.34 6.74
C ALA A 103 -5.91 7.25 6.40
N MET A 104 -5.17 6.97 5.33
CA MET A 104 -4.07 7.83 4.88
C MET A 104 -4.57 9.16 4.32
N ILE A 105 -5.71 9.17 3.62
CA ILE A 105 -6.33 10.40 3.09
C ILE A 105 -6.85 11.26 4.25
N GLU A 106 -7.50 10.65 5.25
CA GLU A 106 -7.97 11.35 6.45
C GLU A 106 -6.83 12.00 7.26
N LYS A 107 -5.64 11.39 7.23
CA LYS A 107 -4.42 11.92 7.85
C LYS A 107 -3.65 12.90 6.95
N GLU A 108 -4.10 13.15 5.72
CA GLU A 108 -3.38 13.93 4.71
C GLU A 108 -1.98 13.38 4.36
N GLU A 109 -1.77 12.07 4.54
CA GLU A 109 -0.47 11.37 4.35
C GLU A 109 -0.40 10.53 3.05
N TYR A 110 -1.48 10.51 2.27
CA TYR A 110 -1.60 9.65 1.09
C TYR A 110 -0.84 10.17 -0.13
N VAL A 111 -1.10 11.41 -0.54
CA VAL A 111 -0.36 12.06 -1.63
C VAL A 111 0.70 12.94 -0.98
N ASN A 112 1.95 12.51 -1.10
CA ASN A 112 3.07 13.30 -0.59
C ASN A 112 3.36 14.41 -1.59
N GLU A 113 2.54 15.47 -1.56
CA GLU A 113 2.83 16.71 -2.26
C GLU A 113 4.00 17.36 -1.51
N LYS A 114 5.24 16.98 -1.87
CA LYS A 114 6.36 17.91 -1.71
C LYS A 114 6.08 19.07 -2.66
N ILE A 115 5.36 20.08 -2.16
CA ILE A 115 5.32 21.43 -2.74
C ILE A 115 6.75 21.96 -2.78
#